data_AF-A0AAN9BB85-F1
#
_entry.id   AF-A0AAN9BB85-F1
#
_cell.length_a   1.000
_cell.length_b   1.000
_cell.length_c   1.000
_cell.angle_alpha   90.00
_cell.angle_beta   90.00
_cell.angle_gamma   90.00
#
_symmetry.space_group_name_H-M   'P 1'
#
loop_
_entity.id
_entity.type
_entity.pdbx_description
1 polymer ?
#
loop_
_entity_poly.entity_id
_entity_poly.type
_entity_poly.pdbx_seq_one_letter_code
_entity_poly.pdbx_strand_id
1 'polypeptide(L)'
;MSSRQFTLSSFQQEKLKYYFKFFQPNEQNVLDEGSLAKFMKRVLEYTGWDPKSSDAREIEEVHEAFFEILFDKTAGGRPSHLITLEDWLAVWTRLIPGCKGMMNFPVWLRLLPKTLFRMMDRDKDAEIAESELCDFYLHMVNLPEDEAKANSHLAYAQMTDNGRYPLNMDGYEQIFSNFLLGQTPHGPGRHIFGCFEHSVDKTPFRLIKPASVDEDMEREVKVYLEKRPKRMSLNAM
;
A
#
# COMPACT_ATOMS: atom_id res chain seq x y z
N MET A 1 12.82 34.18 3.73
CA MET A 1 13.08 32.78 4.13
C MET A 1 12.48 31.88 3.06
N SER A 2 13.31 31.18 2.29
CA SER A 2 12.81 30.25 1.27
C SER A 2 12.29 29.00 1.98
N SER A 3 10.97 28.90 2.15
CA SER A 3 10.32 27.68 2.60
C SER A 3 10.61 26.61 1.55
N ARG A 4 11.48 25.64 1.84
CA ARG A 4 11.70 24.49 0.97
C ARG A 4 10.34 23.85 0.69
N GLN A 5 9.88 23.95 -0.55
CA GLN A 5 8.65 23.31 -0.99
C GLN A 5 8.86 21.81 -0.89
N PHE A 6 8.08 21.15 -0.02
CA PHE A 6 8.12 19.70 0.10
C PHE A 6 7.81 19.08 -1.27
N THR A 7 8.58 18.05 -1.64
CA THR A 7 8.42 17.33 -2.90
C THR A 7 8.38 15.84 -2.58
N LEU A 8 7.43 15.13 -3.18
CA LEU A 8 7.28 13.68 -3.04
C LEU A 8 8.49 12.97 -3.66
N SER A 9 9.01 11.93 -2.98
CA SER A 9 10.04 11.07 -3.56
C SER A 9 9.53 10.35 -4.81
N SER A 10 10.43 9.88 -5.68
CA SER A 10 10.06 9.08 -6.86
C SER A 10 9.19 7.87 -6.48
N PHE A 11 9.58 7.18 -5.42
CA PHE A 11 8.82 6.03 -4.90
C PHE A 11 7.45 6.41 -4.35
N GLN A 12 7.32 7.54 -3.64
CA GLN A 12 6.01 8.03 -3.18
C GLN A 12 5.11 8.36 -4.36
N GLN A 13 5.63 9.04 -5.39
CA GLN A 13 4.86 9.35 -6.59
C GLN A 13 4.36 8.09 -7.28
N GLU A 14 5.19 7.06 -7.39
CA GLU A 14 4.80 5.79 -8.00
C GLU A 14 3.66 5.09 -7.27
N LYS A 15 3.76 4.97 -5.94
CA LYS A 15 2.70 4.44 -5.09
C LYS A 15 1.40 5.22 -5.26
N LEU A 16 1.48 6.54 -5.24
CA LEU A 16 0.31 7.41 -5.39
C LEU A 16 -0.27 7.34 -6.81
N LYS A 17 0.55 7.17 -7.85
CA LYS A 17 0.08 6.94 -9.23
C LYS A 17 -0.69 5.63 -9.35
N TYR A 18 -0.22 4.59 -8.68
CA TYR A 18 -0.95 3.33 -8.64
C TYR A 18 -2.27 3.49 -7.89
N TYR A 19 -2.26 4.20 -6.75
CA TYR A 19 -3.49 4.46 -6.01
C TYR A 19 -4.50 5.28 -6.83
N PHE A 20 -4.02 6.23 -7.64
CA PHE A 20 -4.85 6.92 -8.62
C PHE A 20 -5.49 5.96 -9.64
N LYS A 21 -4.69 5.05 -10.22
CA LYS A 21 -5.20 4.03 -11.16
C LYS A 21 -6.19 3.05 -10.50
N PHE A 22 -6.02 2.78 -9.21
CA PHE A 22 -6.93 1.94 -8.45
C PHE A 22 -8.36 2.49 -8.50
N PHE A 23 -8.57 3.81 -8.61
CA PHE A 23 -9.89 4.40 -8.76
C PHE A 23 -10.46 4.40 -10.19
N GLN A 24 -9.83 3.69 -11.13
CA GLN A 24 -10.30 3.55 -12.52
C GLN A 24 -10.55 4.91 -13.21
N PRO A 25 -9.49 5.70 -13.47
CA PRO A 25 -9.59 6.91 -14.27
C PRO A 25 -10.18 6.60 -15.66
N ASN A 26 -10.75 7.62 -16.28
CA ASN A 26 -11.34 7.49 -17.61
C ASN A 26 -10.26 7.36 -18.72
N GLU A 27 -10.69 7.35 -19.98
CA GLU A 27 -9.81 7.20 -21.15
C GLU A 27 -8.77 8.34 -21.28
N GLN A 28 -9.07 9.51 -20.71
CA GLN A 28 -8.18 10.66 -20.64
C GLN A 28 -7.25 10.61 -19.42
N ASN A 29 -7.29 9.50 -18.65
CA ASN A 29 -6.48 9.28 -17.46
C ASN A 29 -6.74 10.32 -16.36
N VAL A 30 -7.99 10.76 -16.24
CA VAL A 30 -8.47 11.65 -15.16
C VAL A 30 -9.54 10.95 -14.32
N LEU A 31 -9.62 11.27 -13.03
CA LEU A 31 -10.74 10.85 -12.20
C LEU A 31 -11.89 11.82 -12.38
N ASP A 32 -13.07 11.28 -12.62
CA ASP A 32 -14.33 11.99 -12.78
C ASP A 32 -15.44 11.35 -11.92
N GLU A 33 -16.65 11.88 -11.99
CA GLU A 33 -17.82 11.30 -11.29
C GLU A 33 -18.04 9.82 -11.70
N GLY A 34 -17.71 9.46 -12.94
CA GLY A 34 -17.80 8.09 -13.44
C GLY A 34 -16.77 7.14 -12.82
N SER A 35 -15.60 7.63 -12.40
CA SER A 35 -14.58 6.82 -11.71
C SER A 35 -15.09 6.25 -10.39
N LEU A 36 -15.84 7.02 -9.60
CA LEU A 36 -16.45 6.53 -8.36
C LEU A 36 -17.47 5.41 -8.65
N ALA A 37 -18.36 5.63 -9.63
CA ALA A 37 -19.36 4.62 -10.00
C ALA A 37 -18.70 3.31 -10.49
N LYS A 38 -17.64 3.41 -11.30
CA LYS A 38 -16.87 2.24 -11.75
C LYS A 38 -16.16 1.53 -10.60
N PHE A 39 -15.57 2.31 -9.67
CA PHE A 39 -14.95 1.77 -8.47
C PHE A 39 -15.97 1.00 -7.62
N MET A 40 -17.13 1.60 -7.32
CA MET A 40 -18.18 0.97 -6.53
C MET A 40 -18.76 -0.27 -7.20
N LYS A 41 -18.94 -0.25 -8.52
CA LYS A 41 -19.33 -1.43 -9.28
C LYS A 41 -18.34 -2.58 -9.06
N ARG A 42 -17.03 -2.33 -9.17
CA ARG A 42 -16.01 -3.35 -8.92
C ARG A 42 -15.99 -3.82 -7.47
N VAL A 43 -16.21 -2.92 -6.50
CA VAL A 43 -16.36 -3.32 -5.09
C VAL A 43 -17.50 -4.32 -4.94
N LEU A 44 -18.68 -4.03 -5.50
CA LEU A 44 -19.84 -4.92 -5.40
C LEU A 44 -19.64 -6.26 -6.14
N GLU A 45 -18.99 -6.23 -7.30
CA GLU A 45 -18.63 -7.45 -8.04
C GLU A 45 -17.66 -8.34 -7.24
N TYR A 46 -16.66 -7.73 -6.59
CA TYR A 46 -15.70 -8.42 -5.75
C TYR A 46 -16.32 -8.95 -4.45
N THR A 47 -17.08 -8.10 -3.74
CA THR A 47 -17.61 -8.46 -2.42
C THR A 47 -18.91 -9.27 -2.49
N GLY A 48 -19.61 -9.25 -3.62
CA GLY A 48 -20.94 -9.87 -3.75
C GLY A 48 -21.98 -9.25 -2.80
N TRP A 49 -21.73 -8.06 -2.27
CA TRP A 49 -22.68 -7.40 -1.36
C TRP A 49 -23.93 -6.92 -2.10
N ASP A 50 -25.06 -6.91 -1.39
CA ASP A 50 -26.25 -6.20 -1.86
C ASP A 50 -25.92 -4.69 -1.91
N PRO A 51 -26.16 -3.99 -3.03
CA PRO A 51 -26.00 -2.53 -3.12
C PRO A 51 -26.73 -1.75 -2.03
N LYS A 52 -27.79 -2.31 -1.43
CA LYS A 52 -28.58 -1.70 -0.36
C LYS A 52 -28.12 -2.10 1.04
N SER A 53 -27.13 -2.98 1.15
CA SER A 53 -26.56 -3.39 2.44
C SER A 53 -25.88 -2.22 3.15
N SER A 54 -25.80 -2.28 4.48
CA SER A 54 -25.07 -1.29 5.27
C SER A 54 -23.59 -1.21 4.86
N ASP A 55 -22.98 -2.36 4.57
CA ASP A 55 -21.58 -2.46 4.17
C ASP A 55 -21.32 -1.72 2.84
N ALA A 56 -22.18 -1.92 1.83
CA ALA A 56 -22.07 -1.24 0.55
C ALA A 56 -22.26 0.28 0.66
N ARG A 57 -23.31 0.71 1.39
CA ARG A 57 -23.61 2.13 1.57
C ARG A 57 -22.53 2.88 2.32
N GLU A 58 -21.97 2.28 3.38
CA GLU A 58 -20.90 2.93 4.14
C GLU A 58 -19.65 3.14 3.29
N ILE A 59 -19.26 2.16 2.46
CA ILE A 59 -18.12 2.32 1.55
C ILE A 59 -18.41 3.39 0.49
N GLU A 60 -19.62 3.42 -0.07
CA GLU A 60 -20.04 4.44 -1.03
C GLU A 60 -19.94 5.84 -0.43
N GLU A 61 -20.53 6.07 0.74
CA GLU A 61 -20.53 7.37 1.45
C GLU A 61 -19.10 7.84 1.77
N VAL A 62 -18.22 6.93 2.21
CA VAL A 62 -16.81 7.26 2.48
C VAL A 62 -16.07 7.68 1.20
N HIS A 63 -16.32 6.99 0.09
CA HIS A 63 -15.64 7.29 -1.18
C HIS A 63 -16.24 8.50 -1.89
N GLU A 64 -17.54 8.75 -1.76
CA GLU A 64 -18.20 9.98 -2.21
C GLU A 64 -17.58 11.20 -1.52
N ALA A 65 -17.54 11.20 -0.18
CA ALA A 65 -16.90 12.27 0.59
C ALA A 65 -15.41 12.43 0.23
N PHE A 66 -14.70 11.34 -0.06
CA PHE A 66 -13.32 11.40 -0.51
C PHE A 66 -13.20 12.12 -1.87
N PHE A 67 -14.03 11.76 -2.84
CA PHE A 67 -14.02 12.36 -4.18
C PHE A 67 -14.45 13.82 -4.16
N GLU A 68 -15.52 14.16 -3.45
CA GLU A 68 -15.98 15.55 -3.26
C GLU A 68 -14.85 16.45 -2.74
N ILE A 69 -14.17 16.01 -1.68
CA ILE A 69 -13.07 16.78 -1.09
C ILE A 69 -11.88 16.89 -2.05
N LEU A 70 -11.61 15.87 -2.85
CA LEU A 70 -10.58 15.96 -3.88
C LEU A 70 -10.97 16.99 -4.95
N PHE A 71 -12.20 16.93 -5.47
CA PHE A 71 -12.69 17.89 -6.45
C PHE A 71 -12.62 19.32 -5.93
N ASP A 72 -13.06 19.57 -4.69
CA ASP A 72 -12.98 20.88 -4.06
C ASP A 72 -11.54 21.40 -3.96
N LYS A 73 -10.59 20.51 -3.63
CA LYS A 73 -9.17 20.87 -3.49
C LYS A 73 -8.44 21.06 -4.82
N THR A 74 -8.95 20.51 -5.91
CA THR A 74 -8.31 20.54 -7.24
C THR A 74 -9.02 21.47 -8.22
N ALA A 75 -10.26 21.86 -7.93
CA ALA A 75 -11.06 22.75 -8.76
C ALA A 75 -10.31 24.04 -9.05
N GLY A 76 -9.73 24.71 -8.05
CA GLY A 76 -8.95 25.94 -8.26
C GLY A 76 -9.74 27.01 -9.02
N GLY A 77 -11.07 27.02 -8.89
CA GLY A 77 -11.99 27.87 -9.66
C GLY A 77 -12.44 27.32 -11.02
N ARG A 78 -11.98 26.12 -11.42
CA ARG A 78 -12.49 25.39 -12.60
C ARG A 78 -13.83 24.74 -12.25
N PRO A 79 -14.85 24.84 -13.13
CA PRO A 79 -16.14 24.18 -12.94
C PRO A 79 -16.09 22.66 -13.22
N SER A 80 -14.90 22.06 -13.30
CA SER A 80 -14.76 20.66 -13.71
C SER A 80 -14.49 19.75 -12.51
N HIS A 81 -15.40 18.79 -12.27
CA HIS A 81 -15.19 17.60 -11.43
C HIS A 81 -14.22 16.62 -12.11
N LEU A 82 -13.02 17.10 -12.42
CA LEU A 82 -11.96 16.34 -13.08
C LEU A 82 -10.67 16.49 -12.28
N ILE A 83 -10.05 15.37 -11.93
CA ILE A 83 -8.76 15.32 -11.22
C ILE A 83 -7.74 14.67 -12.14
N THR A 84 -6.78 15.46 -12.60
CA THR A 84 -5.62 14.91 -13.32
C THR A 84 -4.65 14.23 -12.34
N LEU A 85 -3.74 13.42 -12.86
CA LEU A 85 -2.67 12.84 -12.05
C LEU A 85 -1.78 13.91 -11.39
N GLU A 86 -1.59 15.06 -12.04
CA GLU A 86 -0.84 16.19 -11.48
C GLU A 86 -1.58 16.82 -10.30
N ASP A 87 -2.90 17.05 -10.45
CA ASP A 87 -3.75 17.54 -9.37
C ASP A 87 -3.73 16.59 -8.16
N TRP A 88 -3.85 15.28 -8.43
CA TRP A 88 -3.75 14.22 -7.42
C TRP A 88 -2.41 14.29 -6.66
N LEU A 89 -1.28 14.30 -7.36
CA LEU A 89 0.05 14.38 -6.73
C LEU A 89 0.23 15.70 -5.96
N ALA A 90 -0.34 16.81 -6.44
CA ALA A 90 -0.32 18.09 -5.75
C ALA A 90 -1.11 18.05 -4.42
N VAL A 91 -2.25 17.36 -4.37
CA VAL A 91 -3.01 17.16 -3.12
C VAL A 91 -2.15 16.40 -2.10
N TRP A 92 -1.54 15.28 -2.51
CA TRP A 92 -0.70 14.49 -1.61
C TRP A 92 0.57 15.22 -1.15
N THR A 93 1.17 16.04 -2.01
CA THR A 93 2.30 16.91 -1.67
C THR A 93 1.95 17.90 -0.55
N ARG A 94 0.67 18.31 -0.45
CA ARG A 94 0.19 19.20 0.62
C ARG A 94 -0.23 18.45 1.88
N LEU A 95 -0.71 17.21 1.76
CA LEU A 95 -1.21 16.40 2.88
C LEU A 95 -0.10 15.67 3.65
N ILE A 96 0.90 15.13 2.96
CA ILE A 96 1.95 14.31 3.58
C ILE A 96 2.89 15.09 4.52
N PRO A 97 3.26 16.37 4.27
CA PRO A 97 4.14 17.11 5.17
C PRO A 97 3.63 17.14 6.61
N GLY A 98 4.47 16.73 7.56
CA GLY A 98 4.14 16.73 8.98
C GLY A 98 3.32 15.53 9.48
N CYS A 99 2.83 14.67 8.57
CA CYS A 99 2.17 13.42 8.95
C CYS A 99 3.21 12.37 9.40
N LYS A 100 3.00 11.80 10.58
CA LYS A 100 3.80 10.70 11.16
C LYS A 100 3.06 9.37 11.22
N GLY A 101 1.76 9.37 10.91
CA GLY A 101 0.90 8.19 10.81
C GLY A 101 -0.53 8.57 10.43
N MET A 102 -1.43 7.59 10.33
CA MET A 102 -2.84 7.80 9.98
C MET A 102 -3.54 8.86 10.84
N MET A 103 -3.23 8.95 12.13
CA MET A 103 -3.85 9.89 13.06
C MET A 103 -3.61 11.38 12.72
N ASN A 104 -2.60 11.68 11.89
CA ASN A 104 -2.35 13.05 11.44
C ASN A 104 -3.15 13.44 10.19
N PHE A 105 -3.78 12.47 9.51
CA PHE A 105 -4.56 12.74 8.33
C PHE A 105 -6.01 13.16 8.69
N PRO A 106 -6.68 13.91 7.79
CA PRO A 106 -8.08 14.25 7.94
C PRO A 106 -8.98 13.03 8.15
N VAL A 107 -10.10 13.22 8.85
CA VAL A 107 -11.01 12.13 9.24
C VAL A 107 -11.42 11.23 8.07
N TRP A 108 -11.83 11.82 6.94
CA TRP A 108 -12.23 11.10 5.74
C TRP A 108 -11.13 10.16 5.21
N LEU A 109 -9.85 10.56 5.30
CA LEU A 109 -8.74 9.75 4.82
C LEU A 109 -8.43 8.58 5.75
N ARG A 110 -8.74 8.73 7.04
CA ARG A 110 -8.61 7.65 8.04
C ARG A 110 -9.69 6.57 7.89
N LEU A 111 -10.75 6.84 7.12
CA LEU A 111 -11.80 5.84 6.86
C LEU A 111 -11.41 4.90 5.71
N LEU A 112 -10.58 5.34 4.76
CA LEU A 112 -10.12 4.56 3.62
C LEU A 112 -9.44 3.22 3.98
N PRO A 113 -8.50 3.14 4.95
CA PRO A 113 -7.96 1.84 5.34
C PRO A 113 -9.03 0.92 5.93
N LYS A 114 -10.04 1.46 6.62
CA LYS A 114 -11.12 0.66 7.22
C LYS A 114 -12.01 0.04 6.16
N THR A 115 -12.35 0.82 5.12
CA THR A 115 -13.17 0.32 4.01
C THR A 115 -12.43 -0.76 3.24
N LEU A 116 -11.13 -0.59 2.98
CA LEU A 116 -10.32 -1.62 2.31
C LEU A 116 -10.18 -2.89 3.16
N PHE A 117 -9.92 -2.74 4.47
CA PHE A 117 -9.86 -3.87 5.39
C PHE A 117 -11.16 -4.68 5.36
N ARG A 118 -12.31 -4.01 5.49
CA ARG A 118 -13.64 -4.66 5.44
C ARG A 118 -13.94 -5.35 4.12
N MET A 119 -13.38 -4.86 3.02
CA MET A 119 -13.50 -5.53 1.72
C MET A 119 -12.65 -6.81 1.67
N MET A 120 -11.50 -6.82 2.33
CA MET A 120 -10.57 -7.95 2.39
C MET A 120 -11.04 -9.03 3.38
N ASP A 121 -11.48 -8.64 4.57
CA ASP A 121 -11.99 -9.53 5.63
C ASP A 121 -13.39 -10.05 5.25
N ARG A 122 -13.42 -11.21 4.61
CA ARG A 122 -14.62 -11.83 4.01
C ARG A 122 -15.41 -12.63 5.03
N ASP A 123 -14.72 -13.29 5.95
CA ASP A 123 -15.34 -14.11 6.99
C ASP A 123 -15.71 -13.32 8.26
N LYS A 124 -15.28 -12.05 8.34
CA LYS A 124 -15.58 -11.09 9.41
C LYS A 124 -14.97 -11.50 10.75
N ASP A 125 -13.81 -12.15 10.72
CA ASP A 125 -13.06 -12.55 11.92
C ASP A 125 -12.13 -11.45 12.46
N ALA A 126 -12.06 -10.30 11.77
CA ALA A 126 -11.22 -9.14 12.06
C ALA A 126 -9.71 -9.35 11.82
N GLU A 127 -9.32 -10.37 11.06
CA GLU A 127 -7.95 -10.65 10.61
C GLU A 127 -7.93 -10.97 9.11
N ILE A 128 -7.03 -10.35 8.35
CA ILE A 128 -6.87 -10.70 6.93
C ILE A 128 -6.02 -11.96 6.84
N ALA A 129 -6.56 -13.05 6.30
CA ALA A 129 -5.81 -14.27 6.01
C ALA A 129 -5.04 -14.17 4.67
N GLU A 130 -4.05 -15.05 4.47
CA GLU A 130 -3.30 -15.12 3.20
C GLU A 130 -4.20 -15.42 1.99
N SER A 131 -5.22 -16.28 2.18
CA SER A 131 -6.20 -16.59 1.14
C SER A 131 -7.04 -15.37 0.76
N GLU A 132 -7.48 -14.57 1.73
CA GLU A 132 -8.26 -13.36 1.49
C GLU A 132 -7.44 -12.28 0.80
N LEU A 133 -6.15 -12.17 1.18
CA LEU A 133 -5.22 -11.29 0.49
C LEU A 133 -5.01 -11.72 -0.97
N CYS A 134 -4.93 -13.03 -1.21
CA CYS A 134 -4.83 -13.60 -2.56
C CYS A 134 -6.09 -13.31 -3.38
N ASP A 135 -7.27 -13.51 -2.80
CA ASP A 135 -8.56 -13.23 -3.46
C ASP A 135 -8.71 -11.74 -3.78
N PHE A 136 -8.28 -10.87 -2.88
CA PHE A 136 -8.25 -9.42 -3.14
C PHE A 136 -7.34 -9.07 -4.32
N TYR A 137 -6.15 -9.66 -4.41
CA TYR A 137 -5.24 -9.43 -5.54
C TYR A 137 -5.80 -9.97 -6.85
N LEU A 138 -6.44 -11.15 -6.81
CA LEU A 138 -7.00 -11.79 -7.98
C LEU A 138 -8.23 -11.07 -8.52
N HIS A 139 -9.15 -10.64 -7.64
CA HIS A 139 -10.47 -10.20 -8.05
C HIS A 139 -10.70 -8.69 -7.91
N MET A 140 -10.12 -8.04 -6.90
CA MET A 140 -10.27 -6.59 -6.71
C MET A 140 -9.16 -5.81 -7.44
N VAL A 141 -7.91 -6.27 -7.34
CA VAL A 141 -6.77 -5.68 -8.07
C VAL A 141 -6.71 -6.17 -9.51
N ASN A 142 -7.23 -7.39 -9.77
CA ASN A 142 -7.26 -8.03 -11.09
C ASN A 142 -5.87 -8.43 -11.62
N LEU A 143 -5.04 -9.03 -10.76
CA LEU A 143 -3.77 -9.65 -11.17
C LEU A 143 -3.97 -11.04 -11.79
N PRO A 144 -3.08 -11.48 -12.70
CA PRO A 144 -3.05 -12.87 -13.15
C PRO A 144 -2.92 -13.84 -11.98
N GLU A 145 -3.53 -15.03 -12.07
CA GLU A 145 -3.60 -15.99 -10.96
C GLU A 145 -2.23 -16.37 -10.38
N ASP A 146 -1.24 -16.64 -11.24
CA ASP A 146 0.12 -16.98 -10.81
C ASP A 146 0.80 -15.82 -10.08
N GLU A 147 0.61 -14.59 -10.56
CA GLU A 147 1.16 -13.39 -9.93
C GLU A 147 0.43 -13.07 -8.62
N ALA A 148 -0.89 -13.22 -8.57
CA ALA A 148 -1.69 -13.00 -7.38
C ALA A 148 -1.24 -13.93 -6.25
N LYS A 149 -1.05 -15.22 -6.53
CA LYS A 149 -0.57 -16.23 -5.56
C LYS A 149 0.86 -15.95 -5.09
N ALA A 150 1.78 -15.66 -6.00
CA ALA A 150 3.17 -15.38 -5.63
C ALA A 150 3.27 -14.09 -4.80
N ASN A 151 2.56 -13.04 -5.21
CA ASN A 151 2.58 -11.75 -4.53
C ASN A 151 1.83 -11.77 -3.20
N SER A 152 0.72 -12.50 -3.07
CA SER A 152 -0.03 -12.64 -1.81
C SER A 152 0.78 -13.37 -0.76
N HIS A 153 1.47 -14.46 -1.13
CA HIS A 153 2.37 -15.16 -0.21
C HIS A 153 3.49 -14.27 0.32
N LEU A 154 4.20 -13.57 -0.59
CA LEU A 154 5.26 -12.64 -0.20
C LEU A 154 4.73 -11.48 0.64
N ALA A 155 3.59 -10.90 0.23
CA ALA A 155 2.96 -9.79 0.93
C ALA A 155 2.56 -10.20 2.34
N TYR A 156 1.86 -11.32 2.48
CA TYR A 156 1.39 -11.82 3.77
C TYR A 156 2.56 -12.05 4.73
N ALA A 157 3.62 -12.72 4.26
CA ALA A 157 4.83 -12.92 5.05
C ALA A 157 5.49 -11.60 5.51
N GLN A 158 5.52 -10.57 4.65
CA GLN A 158 6.09 -9.27 5.01
C GLN A 158 5.20 -8.43 5.91
N MET A 159 3.88 -8.50 5.73
CA MET A 159 2.90 -7.77 6.54
C MET A 159 2.78 -8.35 7.95
N THR A 160 2.98 -9.66 8.11
CA THR A 160 2.79 -10.39 9.37
C THR A 160 4.09 -10.77 10.10
N ASP A 161 5.26 -10.40 9.56
CA ASP A 161 6.57 -10.91 10.02
C ASP A 161 6.59 -12.46 10.09
N ASN A 162 6.24 -13.10 8.96
CA ASN A 162 6.08 -14.55 8.81
C ASN A 162 5.06 -15.18 9.77
N GLY A 163 3.91 -14.52 9.95
CA GLY A 163 2.83 -14.97 10.83
C GLY A 163 3.07 -14.69 12.31
N ARG A 164 4.11 -13.93 12.68
CA ARG A 164 4.38 -13.55 14.07
C ARG A 164 3.32 -12.59 14.62
N TYR A 165 2.80 -11.71 13.77
CA TYR A 165 1.76 -10.76 14.11
C TYR A 165 0.57 -10.93 13.18
N PRO A 166 -0.67 -11.03 13.70
CA PRO A 166 -1.86 -11.13 12.87
C PRO A 166 -2.07 -9.84 12.06
N LEU A 167 -2.60 -9.98 10.85
CA LEU A 167 -2.94 -8.84 10.00
C LEU A 167 -4.34 -8.33 10.36
N ASN A 168 -4.48 -7.81 11.57
CA ASN A 168 -5.72 -7.18 12.04
C ASN A 168 -5.81 -5.71 11.58
N MET A 169 -6.93 -5.06 11.91
CA MET A 169 -7.21 -3.67 11.51
C MET A 169 -6.09 -2.68 11.91
N ASP A 170 -5.55 -2.79 13.13
CA ASP A 170 -4.48 -1.89 13.60
C ASP A 170 -3.17 -2.11 12.83
N GLY A 171 -2.82 -3.38 12.58
CA GLY A 171 -1.67 -3.73 11.74
C GLY A 171 -1.82 -3.21 10.31
N TYR A 172 -3.01 -3.40 9.73
CA TYR A 172 -3.33 -2.91 8.40
C TYR A 172 -3.26 -1.37 8.31
N GLU A 173 -3.75 -0.64 9.31
CA GLU A 173 -3.67 0.82 9.37
C GLU A 173 -2.22 1.34 9.38
N GLN A 174 -1.32 0.63 10.09
CA GLN A 174 0.11 0.95 10.09
C GLN A 174 0.75 0.67 8.72
N ILE A 175 0.38 -0.44 8.08
CA ILE A 175 0.85 -0.78 6.74
C ILE A 175 0.34 0.26 5.72
N PHE A 176 -0.91 0.71 5.83
CA PHE A 176 -1.47 1.79 5.02
C PHE A 176 -0.78 3.14 5.26
N SER A 177 -0.44 3.46 6.52
CA SER A 177 0.41 4.61 6.82
C SER A 177 1.77 4.50 6.13
N ASN A 178 2.40 3.32 6.15
CA ASN A 178 3.67 3.07 5.48
C ASN A 178 3.53 3.21 3.95
N PHE A 179 2.41 2.79 3.38
CA PHE A 179 2.10 2.99 1.97
C PHE A 179 2.06 4.49 1.60
N LEU A 180 1.42 5.33 2.40
CA LEU A 180 1.36 6.77 2.11
C LEU A 180 2.67 7.50 2.40
N LEU A 181 3.29 7.23 3.55
CA LEU A 181 4.41 8.02 4.07
C LEU A 181 5.78 7.46 3.69
N GLY A 182 5.88 6.15 3.46
CA GLY A 182 7.16 5.47 3.21
C GLY A 182 7.86 6.03 1.98
N GLN A 183 9.14 6.36 2.11
CA GLN A 183 9.93 6.92 1.01
C GLN A 183 10.82 5.88 0.32
N THR A 184 10.92 4.68 0.91
CA THR A 184 11.81 3.59 0.47
C THR A 184 11.02 2.33 0.10
N PRO A 185 11.54 1.49 -0.81
CA PRO A 185 10.83 0.34 -1.35
C PRO A 185 10.81 -0.88 -0.40
N HIS A 186 11.37 -0.79 0.80
CA HIS A 186 11.51 -1.94 1.71
C HIS A 186 10.36 -2.08 2.72
N GLY A 187 9.42 -1.13 2.76
CA GLY A 187 8.31 -1.17 3.70
C GLY A 187 7.17 -2.09 3.25
N PRO A 188 6.44 -2.72 4.20
CA PRO A 188 5.34 -3.64 3.88
C PRO A 188 4.15 -2.96 3.18
N GLY A 189 4.03 -1.63 3.30
CA GLY A 189 3.00 -0.85 2.60
C GLY A 189 3.06 -0.95 1.08
N ARG A 190 4.20 -1.38 0.52
CA ARG A 190 4.33 -1.63 -0.92
C ARG A 190 3.42 -2.76 -1.44
N HIS A 191 2.86 -3.57 -0.54
CA HIS A 191 2.10 -4.74 -0.93
C HIS A 191 0.58 -4.52 -0.97
N ILE A 192 0.04 -3.45 -0.37
CA ILE A 192 -1.41 -3.26 -0.15
C ILE A 192 -2.28 -3.51 -1.40
N PHE A 193 -1.77 -3.20 -2.59
CA PHE A 193 -2.49 -3.39 -3.84
C PHE A 193 -1.80 -4.36 -4.81
N GLY A 194 -1.25 -5.47 -4.33
CA GLY A 194 -0.78 -6.55 -5.21
C GLY A 194 0.69 -6.45 -5.66
N CYS A 195 1.50 -5.65 -4.96
CA CYS A 195 2.93 -5.41 -5.20
C CYS A 195 3.23 -4.41 -6.34
N PHE A 196 4.12 -3.46 -6.06
CA PHE A 196 4.75 -2.60 -7.06
C PHE A 196 5.98 -3.33 -7.59
N GLU A 197 6.03 -3.64 -8.89
CA GLU A 197 7.32 -3.94 -9.52
C GLU A 197 8.11 -2.62 -9.62
N HIS A 198 8.65 -2.17 -8.49
CA HIS A 198 9.64 -1.11 -8.52
C HIS A 198 10.88 -1.73 -9.17
N SER A 199 11.29 -1.22 -10.32
CA SER A 199 12.51 -1.63 -10.99
C SER A 199 13.76 -1.16 -10.22
N VAL A 200 13.88 -1.45 -8.92
CA VAL A 200 15.11 -1.17 -8.16
C VAL A 200 16.26 -2.04 -8.68
N ASP A 201 15.94 -3.21 -9.27
CA ASP A 201 16.90 -4.32 -9.42
C ASP A 201 17.27 -4.69 -10.87
N LYS A 202 17.43 -3.71 -11.78
CA LYS A 202 18.20 -3.95 -13.03
C LYS A 202 19.63 -3.41 -13.00
N THR A 203 20.08 -2.88 -11.88
CA THR A 203 21.49 -2.50 -11.69
C THR A 203 22.01 -3.04 -10.36
N PRO A 204 23.03 -3.93 -10.36
CA PRO A 204 23.69 -4.31 -9.13
C PRO A 204 24.23 -3.06 -8.43
N PHE A 205 24.15 -3.05 -7.10
CA PHE A 205 24.75 -2.01 -6.26
C PHE A 205 26.21 -1.78 -6.69
N ARG A 206 26.51 -0.56 -7.15
CA ARG A 206 27.88 -0.16 -7.46
C ARG A 206 28.43 0.60 -6.25
N LEU A 207 29.45 0.05 -5.59
CA LEU A 207 30.23 0.79 -4.60
C LEU A 207 30.87 2.01 -5.30
N ILE A 208 30.45 3.22 -4.94
CA ILE A 208 30.98 4.47 -5.54
C ILE A 208 32.32 4.89 -4.91
N LYS A 209 32.73 4.28 -3.80
CA LYS A 209 34.07 4.46 -3.24
C LYS A 209 34.53 3.16 -2.56
N PRO A 210 35.61 2.50 -3.02
CA PRO A 210 36.29 1.50 -2.21
C PRO A 210 36.74 2.17 -0.91
N ALA A 211 36.69 1.45 0.21
CA ALA A 211 37.38 1.89 1.42
C ALA A 211 38.85 2.16 1.05
N SER A 212 39.44 3.25 1.55
CA SER A 212 40.88 3.43 1.44
C SER A 212 41.53 2.21 2.07
N VAL A 213 42.37 1.53 1.31
CA VAL A 213 43.27 0.52 1.84
C VAL A 213 44.25 1.30 2.72
N ASP A 214 43.94 1.44 3.99
CA ASP A 214 44.95 1.74 4.99
C ASP A 214 45.83 0.48 5.04
N GLU A 215 47.11 0.64 4.72
CA GLU A 215 48.09 -0.42 4.44
C GLU A 215 48.44 -1.34 5.63
N ASP A 216 47.65 -1.39 6.71
CA ASP A 216 48.08 -1.95 7.99
C ASP A 216 47.09 -2.91 8.69
N MET A 217 46.28 -3.70 7.97
CA MET A 217 45.57 -4.84 8.62
C MET A 217 45.44 -6.09 7.74
N GLU A 218 46.55 -6.82 7.57
CA GLU A 218 46.47 -8.28 7.48
C GLU A 218 46.02 -8.83 8.84
N ARG A 219 44.72 -9.04 9.02
CA ARG A 219 44.20 -10.01 9.99
C ARG A 219 43.20 -10.91 9.29
N GLU A 220 43.58 -12.17 9.12
CA GLU A 220 42.71 -13.24 8.66
C GLU A 220 41.39 -13.24 9.45
N VAL A 221 40.28 -12.93 8.77
CA VAL A 221 38.94 -13.10 9.33
C VAL A 221 38.62 -14.59 9.32
N LYS A 222 38.86 -15.27 10.45
CA LYS A 222 38.35 -16.62 10.68
C LYS A 222 36.83 -16.56 10.83
N VAL A 223 36.12 -17.00 9.80
CA VAL A 223 34.67 -17.22 9.86
C VAL A 223 34.40 -18.42 10.76
N TYR A 224 33.91 -18.18 11.98
CA TYR A 224 33.40 -19.24 12.83
C TYR A 224 31.99 -19.64 12.37
N LEU A 225 31.86 -20.82 11.77
CA LEU A 225 30.57 -21.45 11.53
C LEU A 225 30.02 -21.97 12.87
N GLU A 226 29.05 -21.27 13.45
CA GLU A 226 28.28 -21.78 14.58
C GLU A 226 27.49 -23.04 14.14
N LYS A 227 27.80 -24.17 14.76
CA LYS A 227 27.03 -25.42 14.59
C LYS A 227 25.71 -25.28 15.35
N ARG A 228 24.59 -25.27 14.63
CA ARG A 228 23.24 -25.35 15.21
C ARG A 228 23.11 -26.56 16.16
N PRO A 229 22.56 -26.41 17.37
CA PRO A 229 22.36 -27.53 18.28
C PRO A 229 21.26 -28.48 17.74
N LYS A 230 21.53 -29.80 17.82
CA LYS A 230 20.58 -30.85 17.43
C LYS A 230 19.37 -30.83 18.37
N ARG A 231 18.16 -30.74 17.80
CA ARG A 231 16.90 -31.01 18.51
C ARG A 231 16.95 -32.43 19.11
N MET A 232 16.89 -32.54 20.43
CA MET A 232 16.63 -33.82 21.10
C MET A 232 15.16 -34.18 20.92
N SER A 233 14.91 -35.37 20.37
CA SER A 233 13.61 -36.02 20.34
C SER A 233 13.22 -36.47 21.75
N LEU A 234 12.14 -35.92 22.29
CA LEU A 234 11.45 -36.51 23.43
C LEU A 234 10.54 -37.62 22.90
N ASN A 235 10.96 -38.87 23.09
CA ASN A 235 10.07 -40.03 23.02
C ASN A 235 9.66 -40.43 24.43
N ALA A 236 8.40 -40.82 24.54
CA ALA A 236 7.66 -41.16 25.75
C ALA A 236 8.19 -42.39 26.49
N MET A 237 8.18 -42.30 27.83
CA MET A 237 7.65 -43.30 28.77
C MET A 237 7.53 -42.68 30.16
#